data_AF-A0A6N2ASE4-F1
#
_entry.id   AF-A0A6N2ASE4-F1
#
_cell.length_a   1.000
_cell.length_b   1.000
_cell.length_c   1.000
_cell.angle_alpha   90.00
_cell.angle_beta   90.00
_cell.angle_gamma   90.00
#
_symmetry.space_group_name_H-M   'P 1'
#
loop_
_entity.id
_entity.type
_entity.pdbx_description
1 polymer ?
#
loop_
_entity_poly.entity_id
_entity_poly.type
_entity_poly.pdbx_seq_one_letter_code
_entity_poly.pdbx_strand_id
1 'polypeptide(L)'
;MKNTIGSSTKLILLHPYIQKQGSSNRFWTLAFISILTLAFLLTLIYTRESKITTSIAVASTITSTSTPPLSKAVARALVHYASNSNNTEHMSYTDIKHIADVLQKCSQPCNLLVFGLTHETLLWKALNHNGRTVFIDENRYYAAYIEEKYPEIEAYDVQYTTKLSEMKELIAGVKEQVRNECKPVQNLLFSECKLGLNDLPNQFYEVDWDVILIDGPRGYWPEAPGRMSAIFTASVLARSKKGGNPKTHIFVHDFHQQVDRITSDEFLCKENLVKSMDMLGHFVLERMDANNFQFCRNHNSTTANSSS
;
A
#
# COMPACT_ATOMS: atom_id res chain seq x y z
N MET A 1 -85.68 -3.30 -13.81
CA MET A 1 -86.71 -3.71 -12.83
C MET A 1 -86.17 -3.48 -11.42
N LYS A 2 -86.91 -2.68 -10.63
CA LYS A 2 -87.01 -2.61 -9.13
C LYS A 2 -85.70 -2.52 -8.30
N ASN A 3 -85.39 -1.35 -7.73
CA ASN A 3 -85.80 -0.80 -6.40
C ASN A 3 -85.16 -1.54 -5.21
N THR A 4 -84.19 -0.97 -4.47
CA THR A 4 -84.26 0.08 -3.40
C THR A 4 -84.87 -0.39 -2.08
N ILE A 5 -84.06 -0.44 -1.01
CA ILE A 5 -84.33 -0.05 0.40
C ILE A 5 -82.92 0.25 1.00
N GLY A 6 -82.53 1.38 1.60
CA GLY A 6 -83.23 2.36 2.45
C GLY A 6 -82.74 2.21 3.92
N SER A 7 -81.65 2.85 4.33
CA SER A 7 -81.60 4.05 5.21
C SER A 7 -81.80 3.84 6.73
N SER A 8 -80.95 4.54 7.49
CA SER A 8 -81.17 5.18 8.81
C SER A 8 -80.53 4.61 10.10
N THR A 9 -79.43 5.28 10.47
CA THR A 9 -79.14 5.98 11.74
C THR A 9 -79.28 5.26 13.10
N LYS A 10 -78.20 5.28 13.88
CA LYS A 10 -78.19 5.82 15.25
C LYS A 10 -76.77 6.13 15.73
N LEU A 11 -76.56 7.43 16.01
CA LEU A 11 -75.44 7.93 16.78
C LEU A 11 -75.63 7.45 18.23
N ILE A 12 -74.66 6.72 18.78
CA ILE A 12 -74.55 6.51 20.22
C ILE A 12 -73.17 7.01 20.63
N LEU A 13 -73.22 8.17 21.29
CA LEU A 13 -72.11 8.83 21.95
C LEU A 13 -71.76 8.00 23.20
N LEU A 14 -70.60 7.35 23.21
CA LEU A 14 -70.02 6.79 24.42
C LEU A 14 -68.63 7.38 24.59
N HIS A 15 -68.53 8.22 25.60
CA HIS A 15 -67.28 8.77 26.13
C HIS A 15 -66.77 7.80 27.21
N PRO A 16 -65.56 7.23 27.08
CA PRO A 16 -64.83 6.74 28.23
C PRO A 16 -63.66 7.68 28.51
N TYR A 17 -63.87 8.52 29.52
CA TYR A 17 -62.98 8.68 30.66
C TYR A 17 -61.47 8.84 30.38
N ILE A 18 -61.00 10.09 30.43
CA ILE A 18 -59.59 10.45 30.55
C ILE A 18 -59.09 9.96 31.91
N GLN A 19 -58.41 8.81 31.94
CA GLN A 19 -57.56 8.43 33.06
C GLN A 19 -56.12 8.84 32.76
N LYS A 20 -55.72 9.93 33.40
CA LYS A 20 -54.38 10.51 33.39
C LYS A 20 -53.41 9.53 34.05
N GLN A 21 -52.73 8.69 33.27
CA GLN A 21 -51.61 7.87 33.75
C GLN A 21 -50.29 8.53 33.35
N GLY A 22 -49.89 9.50 34.17
CA GLY A 22 -48.54 10.05 34.13
C GLY A 22 -47.51 9.07 34.69
N SER A 23 -46.26 9.28 34.28
CA SER A 23 -45.02 8.67 34.80
C SER A 23 -44.54 7.33 34.20
N SER A 24 -44.24 7.31 32.90
CA SER A 24 -43.27 6.34 32.34
C SER A 24 -42.03 7.02 31.75
N ASN A 25 -42.22 8.15 31.03
CA ASN A 25 -41.12 8.84 30.36
C ASN A 25 -40.08 9.48 31.31
N ARG A 26 -40.46 9.84 32.55
CA ARG A 26 -39.52 10.40 33.54
C ARG A 26 -38.56 9.34 34.10
N PHE A 27 -39.03 8.12 34.30
CA PHE A 27 -38.17 7.02 34.76
C PHE A 27 -37.20 6.58 33.67
N TRP A 28 -37.64 6.54 32.41
CA TRP A 28 -36.78 6.22 31.28
C TRP A 28 -35.72 7.29 31.01
N THR A 29 -36.07 8.57 31.12
CA THR A 29 -35.10 9.67 30.99
C THR A 29 -34.09 9.68 32.14
N LEU A 30 -34.51 9.42 33.38
CA LEU A 30 -33.60 9.27 34.52
C LEU A 30 -32.66 8.07 34.37
N ALA A 31 -33.17 6.92 33.89
CA ALA A 31 -32.35 5.75 33.61
C ALA A 31 -31.31 6.02 32.51
N PHE A 32 -31.71 6.70 31.43
CA PHE A 32 -30.82 7.06 30.33
C PHE A 32 -29.72 8.03 30.77
N ILE A 33 -30.06 9.05 31.57
CA ILE A 33 -29.09 9.99 32.14
C ILE A 33 -28.14 9.24 33.10
N SER A 34 -28.66 8.34 33.94
CA SER A 34 -27.83 7.53 34.85
C SER A 34 -26.81 6.68 34.08
N ILE A 35 -27.22 6.03 32.99
CA ILE A 35 -26.32 5.21 32.16
C ILE A 35 -25.24 6.08 31.51
N LEU A 36 -25.60 7.25 30.97
CA LEU A 36 -24.64 8.19 30.39
C LEU A 36 -23.64 8.72 31.42
N THR A 37 -24.11 9.04 32.64
CA THR A 37 -23.21 9.48 33.72
C THR A 37 -22.26 8.37 34.17
N LEU A 38 -22.73 7.12 34.23
CA LEU A 38 -21.89 5.98 34.58
C LEU A 38 -20.83 5.70 33.49
N ALA A 39 -21.22 5.77 32.21
CA ALA A 39 -20.30 5.64 31.08
C ALA A 39 -19.24 6.75 31.08
N PHE A 40 -19.63 7.98 31.40
CA PHE A 40 -18.71 9.13 31.52
C PHE A 40 -17.75 9.01 32.73
N LEU A 41 -18.24 8.51 33.87
CA LEU A 41 -17.38 8.24 35.02
C LEU A 41 -16.39 7.09 34.74
N LEU A 42 -16.84 6.05 34.04
CA LEU A 42 -15.97 4.95 33.60
C LEU A 42 -14.88 5.45 32.65
N THR A 43 -15.19 6.31 31.67
CA THR A 43 -14.17 6.90 30.80
C THR A 43 -13.22 7.83 31.56
N LEU A 44 -13.70 8.61 32.53
CA LEU A 44 -12.82 9.42 33.40
C LEU A 44 -11.88 8.55 34.25
N ILE A 45 -12.34 7.42 34.78
CA ILE A 45 -11.50 6.50 35.57
C ILE A 45 -10.49 5.80 34.64
N TYR A 46 -10.92 5.34 33.46
CA TYR A 46 -10.05 4.67 32.48
C TYR A 46 -9.01 5.62 31.88
N THR A 47 -9.35 6.90 31.68
CA THR A 47 -8.39 7.92 31.21
C THR A 47 -7.49 8.47 32.33
N ARG A 48 -7.79 8.19 33.61
CA ARG A 48 -6.96 8.61 34.75
C ARG A 48 -5.75 7.70 34.97
N GLU A 49 -5.75 6.46 34.46
CA GLU A 49 -4.59 5.56 34.53
C GLU A 49 -3.54 5.78 33.43
N SER A 50 -3.77 6.70 32.47
CA SER A 50 -2.80 7.01 31.40
C SER A 50 -2.00 8.31 31.60
N LYS A 51 -1.99 8.90 32.80
CA LYS A 51 -1.10 10.03 33.12
C LYS A 51 0.06 9.56 33.99
N ILE A 52 1.04 8.95 33.34
CA ILE A 52 2.38 8.77 33.92
C ILE A 52 3.01 10.16 34.05
N THR A 53 3.37 10.48 35.29
CA THR A 53 4.13 11.62 35.77
C THR A 53 5.33 11.95 34.87
N THR A 54 5.29 13.09 34.17
CA THR A 54 6.51 13.76 33.69
C THR A 54 7.12 14.54 34.83
N SER A 55 7.96 13.88 35.63
CA SER A 55 8.92 14.54 36.50
C SER A 55 10.06 15.09 35.64
N ILE A 56 10.15 16.42 35.54
CA ILE A 56 11.35 17.10 35.02
C ILE A 56 12.42 16.98 36.12
N ALA A 57 13.21 15.92 36.05
CA ALA A 57 14.49 15.85 36.74
C ALA A 57 15.56 16.42 35.80
N VAL A 58 16.06 17.62 36.11
CA VAL A 58 17.28 18.15 35.51
C VAL A 58 18.44 17.35 36.11
N ALA A 59 18.75 16.21 35.49
CA ALA A 59 19.96 15.46 35.76
C ALA A 59 21.01 15.86 34.72
N SER A 60 22.10 16.46 35.19
CA SER A 60 23.31 16.69 34.40
C SER A 60 23.83 15.36 33.88
N THR A 61 23.63 15.08 32.59
CA THR A 61 24.14 13.86 31.95
C THR A 61 25.62 14.02 31.66
N ILE A 62 26.41 13.35 32.49
CA ILE A 62 27.70 12.79 32.10
C ILE A 62 27.48 12.02 30.80
N THR A 63 28.22 12.33 29.75
CA THR A 63 28.21 11.62 28.47
C THR A 63 28.74 10.20 28.66
N SER A 64 27.90 9.29 29.14
CA SER A 64 28.09 7.87 28.92
C SER A 64 27.79 7.60 27.45
N THR A 65 28.80 7.15 26.70
CA THR A 65 28.64 6.52 25.39
C THR A 65 27.81 5.25 25.53
N SER A 66 26.50 5.38 25.73
CA SER A 66 25.57 4.26 25.62
C SER A 66 25.34 4.00 24.14
N THR A 67 25.87 2.90 23.64
CA THR A 67 25.48 2.40 22.32
C THR A 67 23.95 2.26 22.30
N PRO A 68 23.26 2.78 21.26
CA PRO A 68 21.83 2.63 21.18
C PRO A 68 21.49 1.13 21.12
N PRO A 69 20.40 0.68 21.77
CA PRO A 69 20.01 -0.71 21.72
C PRO A 69 19.72 -1.13 20.28
N LEU A 70 20.01 -2.40 19.94
CA LEU A 70 19.74 -2.97 18.63
C LEU A 70 18.26 -2.77 18.27
N SER A 71 17.99 -2.36 17.04
CA SER A 71 16.61 -2.14 16.60
C SER A 71 15.80 -3.44 16.67
N LYS A 72 14.53 -3.33 17.10
CA LYS A 72 13.65 -4.51 17.21
C LYS A 72 13.49 -5.24 15.88
N ALA A 73 13.42 -4.50 14.78
CA ALA A 73 13.34 -5.07 13.43
C ALA A 73 14.58 -5.91 13.10
N VAL A 74 15.79 -5.40 13.38
CA VAL A 74 17.04 -6.13 13.14
C VAL A 74 17.14 -7.36 14.04
N ALA A 75 16.84 -7.22 15.34
CA ALA A 75 16.85 -8.35 16.27
C ALA A 75 15.88 -9.47 15.83
N ARG A 76 14.67 -9.12 15.40
CA ARG A 76 13.68 -10.09 14.91
C ARG A 76 14.10 -10.75 13.60
N ALA A 77 14.63 -10.00 12.65
CA ALA A 77 15.14 -10.57 11.40
C ALA A 77 16.26 -11.58 11.68
N LEU A 78 17.22 -11.24 12.55
CA LEU A 78 18.30 -12.15 12.95
C LEU A 78 17.76 -13.44 13.56
N VAL A 79 16.84 -13.36 14.52
CA VAL A 79 16.24 -14.55 15.13
C VAL A 79 15.48 -15.37 14.09
N HIS A 80 14.65 -14.73 13.26
CA HIS A 80 13.84 -15.39 12.24
C HIS A 80 14.70 -16.21 11.25
N TYR A 81 15.70 -15.59 10.63
CA TYR A 81 16.51 -16.29 9.63
C TYR A 81 17.50 -17.28 10.26
N ALA A 82 17.93 -17.06 11.51
CA ALA A 82 18.74 -18.06 12.23
C ALA A 82 17.91 -19.30 12.64
N SER A 83 16.62 -19.13 12.97
CA SER A 83 15.75 -20.25 13.35
C SER A 83 15.07 -20.95 12.17
N ASN A 84 14.99 -20.32 11.00
CA ASN A 84 14.28 -20.81 9.82
C ASN A 84 15.20 -21.02 8.60
N SER A 85 16.45 -21.42 8.83
CA SER A 85 17.48 -21.53 7.79
C SER A 85 17.22 -22.58 6.70
N ASN A 86 16.28 -23.51 6.91
CA ASN A 86 16.00 -24.62 5.99
C ASN A 86 14.89 -24.31 4.98
N ASN A 87 14.36 -23.09 4.97
CA ASN A 87 13.39 -22.70 3.95
C ASN A 87 14.06 -22.72 2.57
N THR A 88 13.36 -23.19 1.54
CA THR A 88 13.83 -23.23 0.15
C THR A 88 13.16 -22.18 -0.73
N GLU A 89 12.06 -21.58 -0.25
CA GLU A 89 11.31 -20.53 -0.94
C GLU A 89 11.83 -19.16 -0.51
N HIS A 90 13.01 -18.80 -0.98
CA HIS A 90 13.64 -17.51 -0.71
C HIS A 90 14.37 -16.98 -1.94
N MET A 91 14.58 -15.66 -1.98
CA MET A 91 15.38 -15.02 -3.02
C MET A 91 16.85 -15.50 -2.95
N SER A 92 17.54 -15.56 -4.08
CA SER A 92 18.94 -16.00 -4.10
C SER A 92 19.85 -15.02 -3.35
N TYR A 93 20.98 -15.52 -2.82
CA TYR A 93 21.95 -14.67 -2.13
C TYR A 93 22.45 -13.52 -3.00
N THR A 94 22.66 -13.77 -4.30
CA THR A 94 23.12 -12.75 -5.26
C THR A 94 22.12 -11.62 -5.41
N ASP A 95 20.83 -11.93 -5.46
CA ASP A 95 19.76 -10.96 -5.64
C ASP A 95 19.53 -10.17 -4.33
N ILE A 96 19.48 -10.87 -3.19
CA ILE A 96 19.39 -10.25 -1.86
C ILE A 96 20.55 -9.28 -1.65
N LYS A 97 21.78 -9.72 -1.94
CA LYS A 97 22.97 -8.89 -1.77
C LYS A 97 22.91 -7.63 -2.64
N HIS A 98 22.46 -7.76 -3.89
CA HIS A 98 22.38 -6.63 -4.81
C HIS A 98 21.39 -5.57 -4.33
N ILE A 99 20.21 -5.98 -3.86
CA ILE A 99 19.21 -5.06 -3.28
C ILE A 99 19.76 -4.42 -1.98
N ALA A 100 20.37 -5.22 -1.10
CA ALA A 100 20.95 -4.74 0.15
C ALA A 100 22.06 -3.70 -0.08
N ASP A 101 22.94 -3.92 -1.05
CA ASP A 101 24.02 -2.99 -1.41
C ASP A 101 23.46 -1.65 -1.92
N VAL A 102 22.28 -1.64 -2.56
CA VAL A 102 21.58 -0.41 -2.96
C VAL A 102 20.92 0.29 -1.77
N LEU A 103 20.21 -0.46 -0.90
CA LEU A 103 19.60 0.10 0.31
C LEU A 103 20.64 0.73 1.24
N GLN A 104 21.82 0.11 1.39
CA GLN A 104 22.92 0.63 2.21
C GLN A 104 23.47 1.97 1.68
N LYS A 105 23.43 2.18 0.36
CA LYS A 105 23.89 3.41 -0.30
C LYS A 105 22.78 4.45 -0.45
N CYS A 106 21.54 4.09 -0.11
CA CYS A 106 20.41 5.00 -0.17
C CYS A 106 20.57 6.12 0.86
N SER A 107 20.24 7.35 0.47
CA SER A 107 20.26 8.50 1.38
C SER A 107 19.18 8.33 2.45
N GLN A 108 19.52 8.62 3.70
CA GLN A 108 18.60 8.42 4.83
C GLN A 108 17.83 9.70 5.17
N PRO A 109 16.51 9.62 5.47
CA PRO A 109 15.70 8.40 5.47
C PRO A 109 15.38 7.91 4.05
N CYS A 110 15.54 6.61 3.81
CA CYS A 110 15.25 5.99 2.52
C CYS A 110 13.80 5.48 2.47
N ASN A 111 13.04 5.86 1.44
CA ASN A 111 11.68 5.36 1.22
C ASN A 111 11.72 4.11 0.33
N LEU A 112 11.42 2.95 0.94
CA LEU A 112 11.34 1.64 0.28
C LEU A 112 9.88 1.19 0.16
N LEU A 113 9.42 0.97 -1.07
CA LEU A 113 8.15 0.31 -1.36
C LEU A 113 8.41 -1.12 -1.82
N VAL A 114 7.67 -2.09 -1.28
CA VAL A 114 7.76 -3.50 -1.67
C VAL A 114 6.38 -3.99 -2.07
N PHE A 115 6.21 -4.42 -3.32
CA PHE A 115 5.06 -5.21 -3.74
C PHE A 115 5.37 -6.68 -3.45
N GLY A 116 4.57 -7.31 -2.60
CA GLY A 116 4.70 -8.69 -2.11
C GLY A 116 5.16 -8.76 -0.65
N LEU A 117 4.42 -9.51 0.17
CA LEU A 117 4.88 -10.01 1.46
C LEU A 117 5.52 -11.38 1.25
N THR A 118 6.84 -11.42 1.25
CA THR A 118 7.63 -12.62 0.99
C THR A 118 8.43 -13.06 2.20
N HIS A 119 9.23 -14.11 2.06
CA HIS A 119 10.12 -14.59 3.09
C HIS A 119 11.11 -13.51 3.56
N GLU A 120 11.49 -12.59 2.67
CA GLU A 120 12.43 -11.49 2.92
C GLU A 120 11.78 -10.26 3.59
N THR A 121 10.50 -10.28 3.92
CA THR A 121 9.76 -9.13 4.52
C THR A 121 10.50 -8.53 5.72
N LEU A 122 10.91 -9.37 6.68
CA LEU A 122 11.64 -8.90 7.87
C LEU A 122 13.05 -8.39 7.53
N LEU A 123 13.70 -8.99 6.53
CA LEU A 123 15.00 -8.56 6.04
C LEU A 123 14.93 -7.15 5.45
N TRP A 124 13.95 -6.87 4.58
CA TRP A 124 13.79 -5.54 3.96
C TRP A 124 13.50 -4.46 5.00
N LYS A 125 12.68 -4.76 6.01
CA LYS A 125 12.46 -3.83 7.13
C LYS A 125 13.74 -3.59 7.95
N ALA A 126 14.53 -4.63 8.17
CA ALA A 126 15.77 -4.52 8.95
C ALA A 126 16.88 -3.78 8.20
N LEU A 127 17.06 -4.05 6.90
CA LEU A 127 18.08 -3.43 6.07
C LEU A 127 17.80 -1.94 5.81
N ASN A 128 16.53 -1.55 5.68
CA ASN A 128 16.14 -0.15 5.58
C ASN A 128 15.98 0.53 6.96
N HIS A 129 16.93 0.29 7.86
CA HIS A 129 16.90 0.85 9.20
C HIS A 129 16.90 2.40 9.16
N ASN A 130 16.05 3.03 9.98
CA ASN A 130 15.78 4.48 10.00
C ASN A 130 15.08 5.05 8.75
N GLY A 131 14.83 4.21 7.73
CA GLY A 131 13.97 4.55 6.59
C GLY A 131 12.51 4.16 6.83
N ARG A 132 11.68 4.47 5.83
CA ARG A 132 10.29 3.98 5.76
C ARG A 132 10.25 2.80 4.80
N THR A 133 9.68 1.69 5.24
CA THR A 133 9.42 0.52 4.39
C THR A 133 7.94 0.20 4.44
N VAL A 134 7.32 0.14 3.27
CA VAL A 134 5.89 -0.19 3.09
C VAL A 134 5.77 -1.41 2.22
N PHE A 135 4.88 -2.33 2.60
CA PHE A 135 4.56 -3.53 1.85
C PHE A 135 3.15 -3.47 1.29
N ILE A 136 2.95 -3.95 0.06
CA ILE A 136 1.65 -4.09 -0.59
C ILE A 136 1.48 -5.54 -1.03
N ASP A 137 0.44 -6.23 -0.59
CA ASP A 137 0.17 -7.63 -0.95
C ASP A 137 -1.22 -7.82 -1.57
N GLU A 138 -1.43 -8.86 -2.37
CA GLU A 138 -2.76 -9.20 -2.88
C GLU A 138 -3.69 -9.84 -1.82
N ASN A 139 -3.15 -10.32 -0.70
CA ASN A 139 -3.89 -11.05 0.31
C ASN A 139 -4.11 -10.24 1.59
N ARG A 140 -5.29 -9.62 1.70
CA ARG A 140 -5.75 -8.88 2.89
C ARG A 140 -5.58 -9.59 4.22
N TYR A 141 -5.82 -10.90 4.25
CA TYR A 141 -5.72 -11.67 5.50
C TYR A 141 -4.27 -11.89 5.88
N TYR A 142 -3.39 -12.07 4.88
CA TYR A 142 -1.97 -12.23 5.14
C TYR A 142 -1.32 -10.91 5.55
N ALA A 143 -1.68 -9.80 4.91
CA ALA A 143 -1.26 -8.46 5.35
C ALA A 143 -1.63 -8.20 6.81
N ALA A 144 -2.91 -8.36 7.16
CA ALA A 144 -3.38 -8.18 8.54
C ALA A 144 -2.68 -9.11 9.55
N TYR A 145 -2.45 -10.38 9.18
CA TYR A 145 -1.71 -11.33 10.01
C TYR A 145 -0.26 -10.89 10.26
N ILE A 146 0.42 -10.39 9.22
CA ILE A 146 1.80 -9.92 9.35
C ILE A 146 1.89 -8.67 10.24
N GLU A 147 0.96 -7.72 10.10
CA GLU A 147 0.92 -6.53 10.96
C GLU A 147 0.65 -6.87 12.43
N GLU A 148 -0.28 -7.82 12.69
CA GLU A 148 -0.55 -8.30 14.05
C GLU A 148 0.69 -8.96 14.67
N LYS A 149 1.38 -9.81 13.90
CA LYS A 149 2.56 -10.54 14.34
C LYS A 149 3.79 -9.65 14.52
N TYR A 150 3.94 -8.64 13.66
CA TYR A 150 5.10 -7.74 13.61
C TYR A 150 4.63 -6.28 13.51
N PRO A 151 4.34 -5.62 14.66
CA PRO A 151 3.76 -4.27 14.68
C PRO A 151 4.61 -3.14 14.06
N GLU A 152 5.87 -3.41 13.69
CA GLU A 152 6.73 -2.49 12.96
C GLU A 152 6.63 -2.59 11.44
N ILE A 153 5.96 -3.63 10.93
CA ILE A 153 5.70 -3.81 9.51
C ILE A 153 4.47 -2.97 9.17
N GLU A 154 4.64 -2.10 8.18
CA GLU A 154 3.56 -1.31 7.61
C GLU A 154 3.15 -2.04 6.31
N ALA A 155 2.00 -2.72 6.32
CA ALA A 155 1.55 -3.54 5.20
C ALA A 155 0.10 -3.22 4.81
N TYR A 156 -0.18 -3.19 3.51
CA TYR A 156 -1.51 -2.93 2.97
C TYR A 156 -1.86 -3.99 1.95
N ASP A 157 -3.14 -4.22 1.75
CA ASP A 157 -3.63 -5.02 0.63
C ASP A 157 -4.10 -4.17 -0.53
N VAL A 158 -4.05 -4.76 -1.71
CA VAL A 158 -4.55 -4.16 -2.94
C VAL A 158 -5.27 -5.22 -3.76
N GLN A 159 -6.37 -4.85 -4.41
CA GLN A 159 -7.11 -5.79 -5.25
C GLN A 159 -6.63 -5.70 -6.69
N TYR A 160 -5.76 -6.62 -7.09
CA TYR A 160 -5.36 -6.75 -8.49
C TYR A 160 -6.51 -7.28 -9.35
N THR A 161 -6.81 -6.56 -10.43
CA THR A 161 -7.87 -6.91 -11.39
C THR A 161 -7.33 -7.44 -12.72
N THR A 162 -6.01 -7.52 -12.86
CA THR A 162 -5.33 -8.05 -14.05
C THR A 162 -5.23 -9.57 -14.03
N LYS A 163 -4.95 -10.15 -15.19
CA LYS A 163 -4.59 -11.56 -15.33
C LYS A 163 -3.41 -11.70 -16.27
N LEU A 164 -2.50 -12.61 -15.97
CA LEU A 164 -1.35 -12.90 -16.83
C LEU A 164 -1.73 -13.23 -18.28
N SER A 165 -2.82 -13.97 -18.48
CA SER A 165 -3.35 -14.29 -19.80
C SER A 165 -3.74 -13.06 -20.63
N GLU A 166 -4.06 -11.94 -19.97
CA GLU A 166 -4.51 -10.69 -20.59
C GLU A 166 -3.34 -9.74 -20.92
N MET A 167 -2.08 -10.12 -20.68
CA MET A 167 -0.89 -9.25 -20.81
C MET A 167 -0.87 -8.45 -22.13
N LYS A 168 -1.08 -9.13 -23.27
CA LYS A 168 -1.01 -8.48 -24.59
C LYS A 168 -2.08 -7.41 -24.76
N GLU A 169 -3.30 -7.69 -24.31
CA GLU A 169 -4.43 -6.77 -24.38
C GLU A 169 -4.24 -5.59 -23.43
N LEU A 170 -3.71 -5.82 -22.23
CA LEU A 170 -3.38 -4.79 -21.26
C LEU A 170 -2.33 -3.81 -21.81
N ILE A 171 -1.25 -4.32 -22.38
CA ILE A 171 -0.21 -3.49 -23.01
C ILE A 171 -0.77 -2.70 -24.20
N ALA A 172 -1.59 -3.33 -25.04
CA ALA A 172 -2.24 -2.65 -26.16
C ALA A 172 -3.16 -1.52 -25.68
N GLY A 173 -3.98 -1.77 -24.66
CA GLY A 173 -4.86 -0.76 -24.07
C GLY A 173 -4.10 0.43 -23.48
N VAL A 174 -2.96 0.21 -22.83
CA VAL A 174 -2.09 1.30 -22.37
C VAL A 174 -1.59 2.14 -23.53
N LYS A 175 -1.13 1.51 -24.62
CA LYS A 175 -0.63 2.23 -25.81
C LYS A 175 -1.71 3.09 -26.46
N GLU A 176 -2.93 2.58 -26.54
CA GLU A 176 -4.08 3.33 -27.06
C GLU A 176 -4.45 4.52 -26.18
N GLN A 177 -4.35 4.37 -24.86
CA GLN A 177 -4.72 5.39 -23.88
C GLN A 177 -3.56 6.28 -23.42
N VAL A 178 -2.37 6.15 -24.00
CA VAL A 178 -1.16 6.83 -23.53
C VAL A 178 -1.24 8.36 -23.62
N ARG A 179 -2.12 8.90 -24.47
CA ARG A 179 -2.39 10.35 -24.56
C ARG A 179 -3.53 10.82 -23.63
N ASN A 180 -4.20 9.89 -22.94
CA ASN A 180 -5.33 10.14 -22.04
C ASN A 180 -5.03 9.66 -20.61
N GLU A 181 -5.42 8.44 -20.25
CA GLU A 181 -5.48 7.91 -18.87
C GLU A 181 -4.30 7.03 -18.46
N CYS A 182 -3.48 6.54 -19.40
CA CYS A 182 -2.36 5.62 -19.13
C CYS A 182 -1.00 6.25 -19.47
N LYS A 183 -0.73 7.43 -18.91
CA LYS A 183 0.49 8.21 -19.16
C LYS A 183 1.65 7.79 -18.24
N PRO A 184 2.90 8.03 -18.66
CA PRO A 184 4.08 7.82 -17.80
C PRO A 184 4.10 8.73 -16.56
N VAL A 185 3.54 9.94 -16.68
CA VAL A 185 3.38 10.90 -15.58
C VAL A 185 1.89 11.17 -15.43
N GLN A 186 1.32 10.77 -14.30
CA GLN A 186 -0.11 10.88 -14.05
C GLN A 186 -0.47 10.76 -12.57
N ASN A 187 -1.68 11.17 -12.23
CA ASN A 187 -2.24 10.94 -10.90
C ASN A 187 -2.90 9.56 -10.86
N LEU A 188 -2.22 8.59 -10.23
CA LEU A 188 -2.73 7.23 -10.09
C LEU A 188 -4.00 7.13 -9.23
N LEU A 189 -4.20 8.01 -8.24
CA LEU A 189 -5.37 7.98 -7.35
C LEU A 189 -6.70 8.11 -8.11
N PHE A 190 -6.69 8.80 -9.25
CA PHE A 190 -7.86 9.01 -10.10
C PHE A 190 -7.68 8.43 -11.50
N SER A 191 -6.69 7.55 -11.69
CA SER A 191 -6.44 6.94 -12.99
C SER A 191 -7.45 5.84 -13.26
N GLU A 192 -8.03 5.85 -14.45
CA GLU A 192 -8.87 4.77 -14.98
C GLU A 192 -8.05 3.75 -15.79
N CYS A 193 -6.72 3.87 -15.78
CA CYS A 193 -5.85 2.92 -16.46
C CYS A 193 -5.93 1.54 -15.79
N LYS A 194 -6.29 0.49 -16.54
CA LYS A 194 -6.45 -0.87 -15.99
C LYS A 194 -5.19 -1.43 -15.30
N LEU A 195 -4.00 -0.95 -15.66
CA LEU A 195 -2.74 -1.32 -14.99
C LEU A 195 -2.37 -0.43 -13.78
N GLY A 196 -3.00 0.73 -13.63
CA GLY A 196 -2.73 1.65 -12.52
C GLY A 196 -3.42 1.17 -11.25
N LEU A 197 -2.66 0.98 -10.16
CA LEU A 197 -3.22 0.74 -8.84
C LEU A 197 -3.69 2.06 -8.23
N ASN A 198 -5.01 2.24 -8.13
CA ASN A 198 -5.68 3.48 -7.67
C ASN A 198 -6.34 3.34 -6.27
N ASP A 199 -6.25 2.17 -5.66
CA ASP A 199 -6.83 1.78 -4.37
C ASP A 199 -5.81 1.76 -3.22
N LEU A 200 -4.65 2.39 -3.39
CA LEU A 200 -3.67 2.56 -2.32
C LEU A 200 -4.02 3.77 -1.42
N PRO A 201 -3.57 3.80 -0.15
CA PRO A 201 -3.73 4.97 0.70
C PRO A 201 -3.19 6.25 0.01
N ASN A 202 -3.98 7.32 0.01
CA ASN A 202 -3.68 8.56 -0.75
C ASN A 202 -2.26 9.08 -0.57
N GLN A 203 -1.71 8.97 0.65
CA GLN A 203 -0.36 9.41 0.97
C GLN A 203 0.73 8.69 0.14
N PHE A 204 0.48 7.49 -0.39
CA PHE A 204 1.49 6.69 -1.11
C PHE A 204 1.83 7.26 -2.48
N TYR A 205 0.86 7.92 -3.12
CA TYR A 205 1.05 8.61 -4.39
C TYR A 205 1.87 9.90 -4.26
N GLU A 206 2.03 10.40 -3.04
CA GLU A 206 2.77 11.62 -2.71
C GLU A 206 4.17 11.33 -2.13
N VAL A 207 4.49 10.06 -1.86
CA VAL A 207 5.82 9.67 -1.36
C VAL A 207 6.82 9.64 -2.51
N ASP A 208 7.94 10.33 -2.33
CA ASP A 208 9.09 10.29 -3.22
C ASP A 208 9.90 8.99 -2.98
N TRP A 209 9.41 7.86 -3.50
CA TRP A 209 10.04 6.54 -3.34
C TRP A 209 11.46 6.52 -3.93
N ASP A 210 12.43 6.05 -3.13
CA ASP A 210 13.84 5.94 -3.53
C ASP A 210 14.15 4.57 -4.10
N VAL A 211 13.53 3.53 -3.53
CA VAL A 211 13.64 2.15 -3.97
C VAL A 211 12.25 1.52 -4.02
N ILE A 212 11.97 0.81 -5.10
CA ILE A 212 10.76 0.01 -5.26
C ILE A 212 11.19 -1.42 -5.60
N LEU A 213 10.75 -2.40 -4.82
CA LEU A 213 10.94 -3.82 -5.08
C LEU A 213 9.61 -4.45 -5.49
N ILE A 214 9.58 -5.16 -6.61
CA ILE A 214 8.41 -5.84 -7.15
C ILE A 214 8.67 -7.34 -7.06
N ASP A 215 8.20 -7.96 -5.98
CA ASP A 215 8.33 -9.39 -5.69
C ASP A 215 6.96 -10.11 -5.63
N GLY A 216 5.87 -9.35 -5.71
CA GLY A 216 4.50 -9.81 -5.91
C GLY A 216 3.74 -8.87 -6.85
N PRO A 217 2.47 -9.18 -7.16
CA PRO A 217 1.70 -10.35 -6.69
C PRO A 217 2.10 -11.66 -7.40
N ARG A 218 1.48 -12.77 -6.99
CA ARG A 218 1.69 -14.08 -7.64
C ARG A 218 1.42 -14.05 -9.15
N GLY A 219 2.19 -14.85 -9.88
CA GLY A 219 2.18 -14.89 -11.34
C GLY A 219 2.53 -16.24 -11.96
N TYR A 220 2.14 -17.37 -11.36
CA TYR A 220 2.51 -18.71 -11.88
C TYR A 220 1.38 -19.46 -12.60
N TRP A 221 0.21 -18.85 -12.80
CA TRP A 221 -0.91 -19.41 -13.58
C TRP A 221 -1.63 -18.34 -14.41
N PRO A 222 -2.34 -18.69 -15.50
CA PRO A 222 -2.88 -17.70 -16.44
C PRO A 222 -3.85 -16.67 -15.83
N GLU A 223 -4.64 -17.09 -14.84
CA GLU A 223 -5.60 -16.23 -14.13
C GLU A 223 -4.99 -15.48 -12.93
N ALA A 224 -3.70 -15.71 -12.65
CA ALA A 224 -3.01 -14.98 -11.58
C ALA A 224 -2.90 -13.49 -11.95
N PRO A 225 -2.90 -12.59 -10.95
CA PRO A 225 -2.71 -11.16 -11.17
C PRO A 225 -1.53 -10.81 -12.08
N GLY A 226 -0.38 -11.44 -11.82
CA GLY A 226 0.89 -11.08 -12.43
C GLY A 226 1.41 -9.71 -11.99
N ARG A 227 2.69 -9.43 -12.24
CA ARG A 227 3.36 -8.21 -11.76
C ARG A 227 3.11 -6.99 -12.64
N MET A 228 2.27 -7.09 -13.67
CA MET A 228 2.09 -6.04 -14.68
C MET A 228 1.61 -4.72 -14.08
N SER A 229 0.59 -4.75 -13.22
CA SER A 229 0.09 -3.53 -12.55
C SER A 229 1.11 -2.95 -11.58
N ALA A 230 1.85 -3.79 -10.85
CA ALA A 230 2.92 -3.33 -9.96
C ALA A 230 4.06 -2.67 -10.76
N ILE A 231 4.48 -3.26 -11.88
CA ILE A 231 5.50 -2.72 -12.79
C ILE A 231 5.05 -1.37 -13.37
N PHE A 232 3.82 -1.29 -13.90
CA PHE A 232 3.26 -0.05 -14.43
C PHE A 232 3.14 1.04 -13.34
N THR A 233 2.64 0.68 -12.16
CA THR A 233 2.47 1.60 -11.03
C THR A 233 3.82 2.13 -10.55
N ALA A 234 4.82 1.26 -10.37
CA ALA A 234 6.17 1.66 -9.99
C ALA A 234 6.82 2.59 -11.03
N SER A 235 6.62 2.28 -12.31
CA SER A 235 7.02 3.09 -13.46
C SER A 235 6.45 4.52 -13.41
N VAL A 236 5.16 4.66 -13.06
CA VAL A 236 4.48 5.96 -12.93
C VAL A 236 4.91 6.69 -11.66
N LEU A 237 5.00 5.99 -10.52
CA LEU A 237 5.44 6.57 -9.25
C LEU A 237 6.84 7.18 -9.36
N ALA A 238 7.80 6.46 -9.96
CA ALA A 238 9.16 6.94 -10.15
C ALA A 238 9.23 8.19 -11.06
N ARG A 239 8.47 8.20 -12.15
CA ARG A 239 8.45 9.31 -13.10
C ARG A 239 7.69 10.53 -12.60
N SER A 240 6.69 10.33 -11.74
CA SER A 240 5.81 11.37 -11.20
C SER A 240 6.32 12.00 -9.90
N LYS A 241 7.50 11.61 -9.40
CA LYS A 241 8.10 12.19 -8.18
C LYS A 241 8.16 13.71 -8.27
N LYS A 242 7.81 14.37 -7.15
CA LYS A 242 7.83 15.83 -7.04
C LYS A 242 9.14 16.31 -6.41
N GLY A 243 9.74 15.48 -5.55
CA GLY A 243 10.90 15.83 -4.73
C GLY A 243 11.83 14.66 -4.43
N GLY A 244 12.73 14.88 -3.47
CA GLY A 244 13.75 13.90 -3.08
C GLY A 244 14.79 13.59 -4.16
N ASN A 245 15.36 12.39 -4.12
CA ASN A 245 16.32 11.92 -5.11
C ASN A 245 15.67 11.88 -6.51
N PRO A 246 16.27 12.46 -7.55
CA PRO A 246 15.71 12.41 -8.91
C PRO A 246 15.68 10.98 -9.48
N LYS A 247 16.48 10.06 -8.93
CA LYS A 247 16.54 8.65 -9.33
C LYS A 247 15.76 7.76 -8.37
N THR A 248 15.06 6.80 -8.94
CA THR A 248 14.39 5.70 -8.22
C THR A 248 14.94 4.38 -8.73
N HIS A 249 15.42 3.55 -7.80
CA HIS A 249 15.82 2.18 -8.10
C HIS A 249 14.58 1.30 -8.12
N ILE A 250 14.36 0.57 -9.22
CA ILE A 250 13.25 -0.38 -9.34
C ILE A 250 13.82 -1.77 -9.56
N PHE A 251 13.43 -2.70 -8.72
CA PHE A 251 13.81 -4.10 -8.79
C PHE A 251 12.58 -4.93 -9.16
N VAL A 252 12.71 -5.78 -10.17
CA VAL A 252 11.67 -6.73 -10.58
C VAL A 252 12.22 -8.13 -10.36
N HIS A 253 11.62 -8.88 -9.44
CA HIS A 253 11.97 -10.27 -9.21
C HIS A 253 11.27 -11.17 -10.24
N ASP A 254 11.72 -12.43 -10.35
CA ASP A 254 11.36 -13.37 -11.41
C ASP A 254 11.51 -12.82 -12.85
N PHE A 255 12.47 -11.93 -13.08
CA PHE A 255 12.68 -11.24 -14.36
C PHE A 255 13.02 -12.18 -15.53
N HIS A 256 13.34 -13.44 -15.25
CA HIS A 256 13.49 -14.50 -16.26
C HIS A 256 12.13 -14.90 -16.89
N GLN A 257 11.01 -14.61 -16.21
CA GLN A 257 9.67 -14.85 -16.75
C GLN A 257 9.38 -13.88 -17.90
N GLN A 258 8.87 -14.43 -19.00
CA GLN A 258 8.65 -13.67 -20.23
C GLN A 258 7.69 -12.49 -20.02
N VAL A 259 6.62 -12.68 -19.23
CA VAL A 259 5.63 -11.62 -18.97
C VAL A 259 6.25 -10.45 -18.21
N ASP A 260 6.99 -10.74 -17.16
CA ASP A 260 7.64 -9.72 -16.33
C ASP A 260 8.71 -8.97 -17.13
N ARG A 261 9.47 -9.67 -17.98
CA ARG A 261 10.45 -9.05 -18.89
C ARG A 261 9.80 -8.14 -19.93
N ILE A 262 8.78 -8.62 -20.65
CA ILE A 262 8.07 -7.83 -21.68
C ILE A 262 7.45 -6.58 -21.05
N THR A 263 6.81 -6.74 -19.90
CA THR A 263 6.12 -5.64 -19.22
C THR A 263 7.11 -4.61 -18.67
N SER A 264 8.25 -5.07 -18.16
CA SER A 264 9.33 -4.18 -17.72
C SER A 264 9.97 -3.44 -18.91
N ASP A 265 10.24 -4.13 -20.02
CA ASP A 265 10.79 -3.50 -21.22
C ASP A 265 9.83 -2.42 -21.78
N GLU A 266 8.52 -2.61 -21.63
CA GLU A 266 7.50 -1.64 -22.07
C GLU A 266 7.37 -0.42 -21.15
N PHE A 267 7.41 -0.60 -19.81
CA PHE A 267 7.11 0.48 -18.86
C PHE A 267 8.32 1.00 -18.08
N LEU A 268 9.30 0.15 -17.78
CA LEU A 268 10.56 0.56 -17.13
C LEU A 268 11.63 0.92 -18.16
N CYS A 269 11.50 0.39 -19.38
CA CYS A 269 12.34 0.67 -20.54
C CYS A 269 13.74 0.08 -20.46
N LYS A 270 14.14 -0.59 -21.54
CA LYS A 270 15.43 -1.29 -21.60
C LYS A 270 16.62 -0.35 -21.43
N GLU A 271 16.50 0.90 -21.87
CA GLU A 271 17.53 1.93 -21.68
C GLU A 271 17.80 2.29 -20.21
N ASN A 272 16.86 1.97 -19.30
CA ASN A 272 17.01 2.19 -17.87
C ASN A 272 17.48 0.94 -17.12
N LEU A 273 17.66 -0.20 -17.80
CA LEU A 273 18.15 -1.43 -17.20
C LEU A 273 19.63 -1.28 -16.84
N VAL A 274 19.92 -1.28 -15.55
CA VAL A 274 21.30 -1.22 -15.02
C VAL A 274 21.94 -2.60 -15.03
N LYS A 275 21.18 -3.61 -14.60
CA LYS A 275 21.66 -4.98 -14.48
C LYS A 275 20.51 -5.97 -14.52
N SER A 276 20.76 -7.13 -15.12
CA SER A 276 19.94 -8.32 -14.93
C SER A 276 20.87 -9.43 -14.43
N MET A 277 20.51 -10.06 -13.32
CA MET A 277 21.26 -11.17 -12.70
C MET A 277 20.26 -12.18 -12.18
N ASP A 278 20.55 -13.47 -12.36
CA ASP A 278 19.73 -14.56 -11.83
C ASP A 278 18.23 -14.36 -12.12
N MET A 279 17.43 -14.03 -11.09
CA MET A 279 16.00 -13.77 -11.22
C MET A 279 15.63 -12.28 -11.10
N LEU A 280 16.60 -11.38 -10.98
CA LEU A 280 16.38 -9.97 -10.70
C LEU A 280 16.70 -9.06 -11.89
N GLY A 281 15.76 -8.20 -12.25
CA GLY A 281 15.97 -7.04 -13.11
C GLY A 281 16.11 -5.77 -12.27
N HIS A 282 17.21 -5.03 -12.42
CA HIS A 282 17.44 -3.75 -11.75
C HIS A 282 17.43 -2.59 -12.74
N PHE A 283 16.45 -1.71 -12.59
CA PHE A 283 16.26 -0.49 -13.36
C PHE A 283 16.51 0.75 -12.50
N VAL A 284 16.91 1.85 -13.14
CA VAL A 284 16.99 3.16 -12.49
C VAL A 284 16.25 4.16 -13.36
N LEU A 285 15.13 4.66 -12.85
CA LEU A 285 14.29 5.64 -13.53
C LEU A 285 14.54 7.03 -12.97
N GLU A 286 14.45 8.03 -13.84
CA GLU A 286 14.44 9.43 -13.47
C GLU A 286 13.05 10.02 -13.63
N ARG A 287 12.83 11.17 -12.98
CA ARG A 287 11.62 11.98 -13.21
C ARG A 287 11.44 12.30 -14.68
N MET A 288 10.19 12.39 -15.10
CA MET A 288 9.83 12.71 -16.47
C MET A 288 8.99 13.99 -16.52
N ASP A 289 9.15 14.75 -17.60
CA ASP A 289 8.28 15.89 -17.87
C ASP A 289 6.83 15.42 -18.08
N ALA A 290 5.87 16.10 -17.46
CA ALA A 290 4.45 15.74 -17.53
C ALA A 290 3.86 15.80 -18.95
N ASN A 291 4.52 16.51 -19.88
CA ASN A 291 4.14 16.58 -21.29
C ASN A 291 4.68 15.42 -22.13
N ASN A 292 5.44 14.48 -21.54
CA ASN A 292 5.91 13.29 -22.24
C ASN A 292 4.87 12.16 -22.13
N PHE A 293 4.41 11.70 -23.30
CA PHE A 293 3.42 10.63 -23.43
C PHE A 293 4.04 9.29 -23.83
N GLN A 294 5.37 9.15 -23.84
CA GLN A 294 6.05 7.89 -24.18
C GLN A 294 6.84 7.41 -22.97
N PHE A 295 6.64 6.15 -22.59
CA PHE A 295 7.38 5.54 -21.49
C PHE A 295 8.88 5.45 -21.82
N CYS A 296 9.19 5.00 -23.03
CA CYS A 296 10.53 4.69 -23.51
C CYS A 296 10.89 5.56 -24.72
N ARG A 297 12.19 5.80 -24.92
CA ARG A 297 12.68 6.57 -26.06
C ARG A 297 12.50 5.78 -27.36
N ASN A 298 12.01 6.45 -28.41
CA ASN A 298 11.98 5.85 -29.74
C ASN A 298 13.41 5.59 -30.24
N HIS A 299 13.77 4.32 -30.46
CA HIS A 299 15.06 3.94 -31.04
C HIS A 299 15.24 4.41 -32.51
N ASN A 300 14.19 4.91 -33.16
CA ASN A 300 14.23 5.39 -34.55
C ASN A 300 14.86 6.79 -34.74
N SER A 301 15.12 7.54 -33.66
CA SER A 301 15.66 8.91 -33.74
C SER A 301 17.19 9.01 -33.69
N THR A 302 17.89 7.95 -33.28
CA THR A 302 19.35 7.99 -33.06
C THR A 302 20.19 7.72 -34.31
N THR A 303 19.61 7.25 -35.41
CA THR A 303 20.33 7.02 -36.68
C THR A 303 20.24 8.20 -37.67
N ALA A 304 19.43 9.22 -37.40
CA ALA A 304 19.29 10.38 -38.29
C ALA A 304 20.28 11.52 -38.00
N ASN A 305 20.90 11.56 -36.81
CA ASN A 305 21.80 12.65 -36.40
C ASN A 305 23.30 12.32 -36.45
N SER A 306 23.68 11.15 -36.97
CA SER A 306 25.08 10.79 -37.24
C SER A 306 25.44 10.89 -38.73
N SER A 307 24.68 11.67 -39.49
CA SER A 307 24.89 11.88 -40.93
C SER A 307 24.58 13.34 -41.28
N SER A 308 25.38 14.25 -40.77
CA SER A 308 25.58 15.61 -41.30
C SER A 308 27.01 16.02 -41.07
#